data_AF-A0A7W5SNU9-F1
#
_entry.id   AF-A0A7W5SNU9-F1
#
_cell.length_a   1.000
_cell.length_b   1.000
_cell.length_c   1.000
_cell.angle_alpha   90.00
_cell.angle_beta   90.00
_cell.angle_gamma   90.00
#
_symmetry.space_group_name_H-M   'P 1'
#
loop_
_entity.id
_entity.type
_entity.pdbx_description
1 polymer ?
#
loop_
_entity_poly.entity_id
_entity_poly.type
_entity_poly.pdbx_seq_one_letter_code
_entity_poly.pdbx_strand_id
1 'polypeptide(L)'
;MSSNHQRDIFEAAVNYAFAKAQLAATASYLERGRQYRDVLDERLEEQWVETFRTWSALSSAEARRANDDLTAEIELRRKEIPLSRVGTELRILLTRASTVTKDETARHISGQIMDAYLKAVDEQH
;
A
#
# COMPACT_ATOMS: atom_id res chain seq x y z
N MET A 1 20.52 14.66 -21.70
CA MET A 1 20.19 14.45 -20.27
C MET A 1 19.95 12.96 -20.08
N SER A 2 20.73 12.31 -19.21
CA SER A 2 20.77 10.83 -19.14
C SER A 2 19.53 10.23 -18.49
N SER A 3 19.07 9.10 -19.04
CA SER A 3 17.95 8.27 -18.59
C SER A 3 17.87 8.03 -17.07
N ASN A 4 19.02 7.89 -16.39
CA ASN A 4 19.06 7.72 -14.92
C ASN A 4 18.51 8.91 -14.14
N HIS A 5 18.77 10.15 -14.58
CA HIS A 5 18.30 11.33 -13.85
C HIS A 5 16.78 11.49 -13.93
N GLN A 6 16.19 11.09 -15.06
CA GLN A 6 14.74 11.10 -15.24
C GLN A 6 14.06 10.02 -14.40
N ARG A 7 14.71 8.86 -14.22
CA ARG A 7 14.28 7.81 -13.29
C ARG A 7 14.30 8.28 -11.83
N ASP A 8 15.38 8.92 -11.38
CA ASP A 8 15.50 9.37 -9.99
C ASP A 8 14.45 10.43 -9.62
N ILE A 9 14.23 11.41 -10.51
CA ILE A 9 13.18 12.44 -10.32
C ILE A 9 11.80 11.78 -10.25
N PHE A 10 11.58 10.78 -11.10
CA PHE A 10 10.33 10.05 -11.15
C PHE A 10 10.07 9.25 -9.86
N GLU A 11 11.06 8.47 -9.40
CA GLU A 11 10.98 7.73 -8.13
C GLU A 11 10.71 8.67 -6.95
N ALA A 12 11.40 9.82 -6.89
CA ALA A 12 11.16 10.84 -5.88
C ALA A 12 9.72 11.39 -5.92
N ALA A 13 9.16 11.63 -7.11
CA ALA A 13 7.80 12.12 -7.28
C ALA A 13 6.75 11.09 -6.85
N VAL A 14 6.95 9.80 -7.17
CA VAL A 14 6.08 8.71 -6.71
C VAL A 14 6.13 8.58 -5.19
N ASN A 15 7.33 8.55 -4.61
CA ASN A 15 7.51 8.46 -3.16
C ASN A 15 6.86 9.65 -2.44
N TYR A 16 7.00 10.85 -2.98
CA TYR A 16 6.33 12.04 -2.44
C TYR A 16 4.80 11.93 -2.52
N ALA A 17 4.26 11.51 -3.67
CA ALA A 17 2.81 11.33 -3.83
C ALA A 17 2.25 10.27 -2.88
N PHE A 18 2.98 9.16 -2.70
CA PHE A 18 2.63 8.10 -1.77
C PHE A 18 2.66 8.59 -0.33
N ALA A 19 3.75 9.23 0.10
CA ALA A 19 3.86 9.79 1.45
C ALA A 19 2.77 10.83 1.74
N LYS A 20 2.43 11.68 0.76
CA LYS A 20 1.34 12.64 0.89
C LYS A 20 -0.02 11.95 1.04
N ALA A 21 -0.28 10.89 0.27
CA ALA A 21 -1.51 10.12 0.39
C ALA A 21 -1.60 9.42 1.76
N GLN A 22 -0.50 8.83 2.23
CA GLN A 22 -0.40 8.21 3.55
C GLN A 22 -0.73 9.23 4.66
N LEU A 23 -0.09 10.40 4.64
CA LEU A 23 -0.34 11.47 5.61
C LEU A 23 -1.79 11.94 5.62
N ALA A 24 -2.41 12.08 4.44
CA ALA A 24 -3.81 12.46 4.32
C ALA A 24 -4.74 11.38 4.89
N ALA A 25 -4.45 10.10 4.65
CA ALA A 25 -5.20 8.99 5.22
C ALA A 25 -5.08 8.95 6.75
N THR A 26 -3.87 9.07 7.30
CA THR A 26 -3.64 9.15 8.74
C THR A 26 -4.35 10.35 9.37
N ALA A 27 -4.27 11.53 8.76
CA ALA A 27 -4.99 12.71 9.25
C ALA A 27 -6.50 12.48 9.29
N SER A 28 -7.05 11.92 8.22
CA SER A 28 -8.48 11.61 8.13
C SER A 28 -8.92 10.55 9.16
N TYR A 29 -8.07 9.57 9.45
CA TYR A 29 -8.29 8.60 10.53
C TYR A 29 -8.32 9.28 11.90
N LEU A 30 -7.35 10.17 12.17
CA LEU A 30 -7.29 10.92 13.43
C LEU A 30 -8.51 11.83 13.62
N GLU A 31 -8.98 12.48 12.56
CA GLU A 31 -10.20 13.31 12.57
C GLU A 31 -11.46 12.52 12.91
N ARG A 32 -11.58 11.27 12.42
CA ARG A 32 -12.68 10.36 12.75
C ARG A 32 -12.63 9.81 14.18
N GLY A 33 -11.51 10.02 14.87
CA GLY A 33 -11.22 9.39 16.15
C GLY A 33 -10.58 8.02 15.94
N ARG A 34 -9.57 7.72 16.78
CA ARG A 34 -8.81 6.48 16.72
C ARG A 34 -9.64 5.27 17.15
N GLN A 35 -10.56 4.83 16.29
CA GLN A 35 -11.52 3.76 16.58
C GLN A 35 -10.84 2.42 16.92
N TYR A 36 -9.61 2.22 16.46
CA TYR A 36 -8.84 1.00 16.73
C TYR A 36 -7.86 1.13 17.90
N ARG A 37 -7.85 2.26 18.63
CA ARG A 37 -6.87 2.55 19.70
C ARG A 37 -6.74 1.43 20.74
N ASP A 38 -7.86 0.82 21.11
CA ASP A 38 -7.91 -0.18 22.20
C ASP A 38 -7.94 -1.63 21.69
N VAL A 39 -7.80 -1.83 20.37
CA VAL A 39 -7.70 -3.16 19.77
C VAL A 39 -6.29 -3.72 20.00
N LEU A 40 -6.16 -5.00 20.35
CA LEU A 40 -4.88 -5.68 20.52
C LEU A 40 -4.13 -5.78 19.19
N ASP A 41 -2.79 -5.77 19.24
CA ASP A 41 -1.94 -5.77 18.05
C ASP A 41 -2.22 -6.98 17.13
N GLU A 42 -2.34 -8.18 17.69
CA GLU A 42 -2.61 -9.40 16.92
C GLU A 42 -3.95 -9.31 16.19
N ARG A 43 -4.96 -8.74 16.88
CA ARG A 43 -6.29 -8.56 16.31
C ARG A 43 -6.30 -7.46 15.23
N LEU A 44 -5.49 -6.43 15.40
CA LEU A 44 -5.33 -5.34 14.44
C LEU A 44 -4.71 -5.87 13.14
N GLU A 45 -3.68 -6.71 13.24
CA GLU A 45 -3.06 -7.37 12.09
C GLU A 45 -4.04 -8.32 11.36
N GLU A 46 -4.79 -9.12 12.10
CA GLU A 46 -5.85 -9.98 11.53
C GLU A 46 -6.89 -9.17 10.77
N GLN A 47 -7.44 -8.12 11.39
CA GLN A 47 -8.44 -7.25 10.77
C GLN A 47 -7.88 -6.56 9.54
N TRP A 48 -6.61 -6.14 9.57
CA TRP A 48 -5.95 -5.55 8.41
C TRP A 48 -5.89 -6.54 7.24
N VAL A 49 -5.45 -7.77 7.50
CA VAL A 49 -5.35 -8.82 6.47
C VAL A 49 -6.73 -9.15 5.88
N GLU A 50 -7.75 -9.34 6.73
CA GLU A 50 -9.11 -9.62 6.28
C GLU A 50 -9.65 -8.48 5.41
N THR A 51 -9.50 -7.24 5.87
CA THR A 51 -9.97 -6.06 5.16
C THR A 51 -9.23 -5.86 3.84
N PHE A 52 -7.92 -6.09 3.81
CA PHE A 52 -7.10 -6.04 2.60
C PHE A 52 -7.57 -7.06 1.56
N ARG A 53 -7.86 -8.30 2.01
CA ARG A 53 -8.39 -9.34 1.13
C ARG A 53 -9.74 -8.94 0.55
N THR A 54 -10.66 -8.46 1.37
CA THR A 54 -11.97 -7.98 0.91
C THR A 54 -11.84 -6.82 -0.07
N TRP A 55 -10.99 -5.83 0.24
CA TRP A 55 -10.73 -4.70 -0.63
C TRP A 55 -10.13 -5.15 -1.97
N SER A 56 -9.12 -6.02 -1.95
CA SER A 56 -8.48 -6.53 -3.16
C SER A 56 -9.45 -7.36 -4.03
N ALA A 57 -10.37 -8.10 -3.44
CA ALA A 57 -11.36 -8.87 -4.18
C ALA A 57 -12.44 -7.98 -4.79
N LEU A 58 -13.03 -7.08 -4.00
CA LEU A 58 -14.26 -6.37 -4.33
C LEU A 58 -14.07 -4.90 -4.76
N SER A 59 -12.87 -4.33 -4.58
CA SER A 59 -12.58 -2.91 -4.81
C SER A 59 -13.55 -1.95 -4.10
N SER A 60 -14.11 -2.37 -2.95
CA SER A 60 -15.07 -1.56 -2.19
C SER A 60 -14.39 -0.33 -1.58
N ALA A 61 -15.03 0.84 -1.71
CA ALA A 61 -14.58 2.08 -1.09
C ALA A 61 -14.62 2.02 0.45
N GLU A 62 -15.56 1.26 1.01
CA GLU A 62 -15.66 1.03 2.44
C GLU A 62 -14.50 0.14 2.94
N ALA A 63 -14.25 -0.98 2.25
CA ALA A 63 -13.13 -1.86 2.57
C ALA A 63 -11.78 -1.13 2.42
N ARG A 64 -11.65 -0.26 1.41
CA ARG A 64 -10.48 0.61 1.25
C ARG A 64 -10.30 1.52 2.46
N ARG A 65 -11.35 2.25 2.86
CA ARG A 65 -11.28 3.18 3.99
C ARG A 65 -10.95 2.46 5.30
N ALA A 66 -11.56 1.30 5.54
CA ALA A 66 -11.25 0.48 6.70
C ALA A 66 -9.79 0.00 6.67
N ASN A 67 -9.26 -0.38 5.50
CA ASN A 67 -7.86 -0.75 5.35
C ASN A 67 -6.92 0.44 5.59
N ASP A 68 -7.26 1.63 5.10
CA ASP A 68 -6.51 2.88 5.34
C ASP A 68 -6.47 3.20 6.85
N ASP A 69 -7.60 3.09 7.55
CA ASP A 69 -7.69 3.35 9.00
C ASP A 69 -6.89 2.34 9.83
N LEU A 70 -6.95 1.05 9.47
CA LEU A 70 -6.16 0.00 10.12
C LEU A 70 -4.65 0.20 9.86
N THR A 71 -4.28 0.57 8.64
CA THR A 71 -2.89 0.89 8.27
C THR A 71 -2.36 2.06 9.11
N ALA A 72 -3.14 3.14 9.19
CA ALA A 72 -2.79 4.31 9.99
C ALA A 72 -2.60 3.96 11.47
N GLU A 73 -3.45 3.12 12.06
CA GLU A 73 -3.28 2.68 13.45
C GLU A 73 -2.02 1.84 13.66
N ILE A 74 -1.73 0.88 12.76
CA ILE A 74 -0.50 0.06 12.83
C ILE A 74 0.75 0.95 12.76
N GLU A 75 0.77 1.92 11.85
CA GLU A 75 1.88 2.87 11.70
C GLU A 75 2.03 3.80 12.90
N LEU A 76 0.93 4.30 13.47
CA LEU A 76 0.95 5.11 14.69
C LEU A 76 1.51 4.33 15.88
N ARG A 77 1.34 3.00 15.90
CA ARG A 77 1.95 2.08 16.88
C ARG A 77 3.38 1.68 16.54
N ARG A 78 3.92 2.16 15.41
CA ARG A 78 5.26 1.82 14.90
C ARG A 78 5.43 0.31 14.70
N LYS A 79 4.38 -0.35 14.22
CA LYS A 79 4.37 -1.77 13.87
C LYS A 79 4.52 -1.94 12.36
N GLU A 80 4.96 -3.11 11.95
CA GLU A 80 5.06 -3.47 10.55
C GLU A 80 3.70 -3.92 10.01
N ILE A 81 3.40 -3.53 8.77
CA ILE A 81 2.21 -4.01 8.07
C ILE A 81 2.46 -5.47 7.65
N PRO A 82 1.53 -6.41 7.90
CA PRO A 82 1.76 -7.83 7.65
C PRO A 82 1.61 -8.21 6.16
N LEU A 83 2.40 -7.58 5.28
CA LEU A 83 2.37 -7.77 3.83
C LEU A 83 2.61 -9.22 3.41
N SER A 84 3.43 -9.96 4.16
CA SER A 84 3.70 -11.38 3.93
C SER A 84 2.44 -12.25 3.95
N ARG A 85 1.37 -11.82 4.63
CA ARG A 85 0.09 -12.56 4.76
C ARG A 85 -0.88 -12.30 3.59
N VAL A 86 -0.56 -11.36 2.68
CA VAL A 86 -1.42 -10.94 1.56
C VAL A 86 -0.70 -10.92 0.21
N GLY A 87 0.38 -11.71 0.06
CA GLY A 87 1.20 -11.72 -1.16
C GLY A 87 0.44 -12.11 -2.44
N THR A 88 -0.60 -12.95 -2.34
CA THR A 88 -1.43 -13.32 -3.50
C THR A 88 -2.32 -12.16 -3.95
N GLU A 89 -2.93 -11.48 -2.99
CA GLU A 89 -3.79 -10.32 -3.20
C GLU A 89 -3.01 -9.13 -3.76
N LEU A 90 -1.79 -8.93 -3.25
CA LEU A 90 -0.85 -7.97 -3.83
C LEU A 90 -0.59 -8.29 -5.30
N ARG A 91 -0.26 -9.55 -5.66
CA ARG A 91 -0.06 -9.95 -7.07
C ARG A 91 -1.30 -9.68 -7.94
N ILE A 92 -2.50 -9.88 -7.41
CA ILE A 92 -3.76 -9.56 -8.11
C ILE A 92 -3.89 -8.06 -8.36
N LEU A 93 -3.68 -7.23 -7.32
CA LEU A 93 -3.72 -5.77 -7.46
C LEU A 93 -2.69 -5.26 -8.45
N LEU A 94 -1.49 -5.84 -8.43
CA LEU A 94 -0.40 -5.50 -9.35
C LEU A 94 -0.76 -5.86 -10.80
N THR A 95 -1.38 -7.01 -11.03
CA THR A 95 -1.89 -7.41 -12.35
C THR A 95 -3.01 -6.49 -12.83
N ARG A 96 -3.86 -6.01 -11.92
CA ARG A 96 -4.90 -5.02 -12.25
C ARG A 96 -4.31 -3.65 -12.58
N ALA A 97 -3.33 -3.20 -11.80
CA ALA A 97 -2.64 -1.94 -12.05
C ALA A 97 -1.94 -1.94 -13.42
N SER A 98 -1.31 -3.05 -13.81
CA SER A 98 -0.65 -3.18 -15.12
C SER A 98 -1.62 -3.26 -16.32
N THR A 99 -2.86 -3.69 -16.09
CA THR A 99 -3.90 -3.78 -17.15
C THR A 99 -4.67 -2.47 -17.35
N VAL A 100 -4.88 -1.69 -16.28
CA VAL A 100 -5.53 -0.35 -16.35
C VAL A 100 -4.60 0.68 -17.02
N THR A 101 -3.30 0.45 -16.97
CA THR A 101 -2.28 1.33 -17.56
C THR A 101 -2.06 1.04 -19.04
N LYS A 102 -2.98 1.56 -19.88
CA LYS A 102 -2.76 1.69 -21.34
C LYS A 102 -1.72 2.77 -21.69
N ASP A 103 -1.31 3.56 -20.71
CA ASP A 103 -0.25 4.57 -20.81
C ASP A 103 1.11 3.92 -20.50
N GLU A 104 2.04 4.03 -21.44
CA GLU A 104 3.39 3.46 -21.38
C GLU A 104 4.18 3.95 -20.17
N THR A 105 3.93 5.20 -19.77
CA THR A 105 4.51 5.79 -18.55
C THR A 105 4.05 5.00 -17.34
N ALA A 106 2.74 4.73 -17.23
CA ALA A 106 2.14 4.06 -16.09
C ALA A 106 2.54 2.57 -15.98
N ARG A 107 2.90 1.91 -17.09
CA ARG A 107 3.55 0.58 -17.07
C ARG A 107 4.96 0.63 -16.49
N HIS A 108 5.73 1.68 -16.81
CA HIS A 108 7.06 1.89 -16.26
C HIS A 108 7.01 2.09 -14.73
N ILE A 109 6.03 2.87 -14.25
CA ILE A 109 5.78 3.08 -12.81
C ILE A 109 5.45 1.75 -12.13
N SER A 110 4.48 1.02 -12.70
CA SER A 110 4.05 -0.24 -12.13
C SER A 110 5.17 -1.28 -12.16
N GLY A 111 6.01 -1.30 -13.19
CA GLY A 111 7.18 -2.19 -13.29
C GLY A 111 8.26 -1.91 -12.24
N GLN A 112 8.57 -0.65 -11.97
CA GLN A 112 9.60 -0.31 -10.97
C GLN A 112 9.18 -0.61 -9.54
N ILE A 113 7.90 -0.36 -9.21
CA ILE A 113 7.32 -0.75 -7.93
C ILE A 113 7.31 -2.29 -7.78
N MET A 114 7.06 -3.00 -8.89
CA MET A 114 7.08 -4.47 -8.95
C MET A 114 8.46 -5.06 -8.70
N ASP A 115 9.49 -4.52 -9.35
CA ASP A 115 10.87 -5.01 -9.21
C ASP A 115 11.40 -4.82 -7.79
N ALA A 116 11.07 -3.68 -7.16
CA ALA A 116 11.44 -3.40 -5.78
C ALA A 116 10.77 -4.36 -4.79
N TYR A 117 9.49 -4.69 -5.01
CA TYR A 117 8.76 -5.65 -4.18
C TYR A 117 9.28 -7.08 -4.33
N LEU A 118 9.50 -7.56 -5.56
CA LEU A 118 10.02 -8.90 -5.81
C LEU A 118 11.40 -9.10 -5.21
N LYS A 119 12.27 -8.08 -5.32
CA LYS A 119 13.59 -8.10 -4.70
C LYS A 119 13.52 -8.19 -3.17
N ALA A 120 12.63 -7.42 -2.53
CA ALA A 120 12.46 -7.46 -1.08
C ALA A 120 11.89 -8.80 -0.57
N VAL A 121 11.12 -9.50 -1.40
CA VAL A 121 10.58 -10.84 -1.09
C VAL A 121 11.64 -11.93 -1.27
N ASP A 122 12.48 -11.84 -2.31
CA ASP A 122 13.57 -12.80 -2.55
C ASP A 122 14.70 -12.69 -1.50
N GLU A 123 14.91 -11.51 -0.91
CA GLU A 123 15.91 -11.29 0.15
C GLU A 123 15.48 -11.82 1.54
N GLN A 124 14.25 -12.34 1.68
CA GLN A 124 13.71 -12.91 2.92
C GLN A 124 13.70 -14.46 2.95
N HIS A 125 14.27 -15.12 1.95
CA HIS A 125 14.46 -16.57 1.85
C HIS A 125 15.94 -16.95 1.70
#